data_AF-G9KJJ6-F1
#
_entry.id   AF-G9KJJ6-F1
#
_cell.length_a   1.000
_cell.length_b   1.000
_cell.length_c   1.000
_cell.angle_alpha   90.00
_cell.angle_beta   90.00
_cell.angle_gamma   90.00
#
_symmetry.space_group_name_H-M   'P 1'
#
loop_
_entity.id
_entity.type
_entity.pdbx_description
1 polymer ?
#
loop_
_entity_poly.entity_id
_entity_poly.type
_entity_poly.pdbx_seq_one_letter_code
_entity_poly.pdbx_strand_id
1 'polypeptide(L)' 'SPIPCFLAGDHRANEQLGLTSLHTLWFREHNRVATELLALNPHWDGDTIYHEARKVVGAQMQHITYRHWL' A
#
# COMPACT_ATOMS: atom_id res chain seq x y z
N SER A 1 -25.60 5.39 13.60
CA SER A 1 -24.32 6.12 13.58
C SER A 1 -23.82 6.21 12.15
N PRO A 2 -23.33 7.37 11.68
CA PRO A 2 -22.67 7.45 10.38
C PRO A 2 -21.37 6.64 10.38
N ILE A 3 -21.01 6.08 9.22
CA ILE A 3 -19.71 5.40 9.04
C ILE A 3 -18.63 6.49 8.96
N PRO A 4 -17.58 6.45 9.80
CA PRO A 4 -16.49 7.42 9.74
C PRO A 4 -15.63 7.21 8.50
N CYS A 5 -14.97 8.28 8.03
CA CYS A 5 -14.01 8.21 6.92
C CYS A 5 -12.81 7.33 7.29
N PHE A 6 -12.25 6.63 6.28
CA PHE A 6 -11.02 5.87 6.42
C PHE A 6 -9.79 6.79 6.47
N LEU A 7 -8.75 6.37 7.19
CA LEU A 7 -7.46 7.06 7.21
C LEU A 7 -6.55 6.49 6.11
N ALA A 8 -5.90 7.38 5.35
CA ALA A 8 -4.93 7.02 4.33
C ALA A 8 -3.87 8.11 4.18
N GLY A 9 -2.86 7.87 3.35
CA GLY A 9 -1.79 8.85 3.08
C GLY A 9 -2.23 10.11 2.33
N ASP A 10 -3.40 10.10 1.68
CA ASP A 10 -4.02 11.28 1.06
C ASP A 10 -5.34 11.61 1.79
N HIS A 11 -5.54 12.88 2.14
CA HIS A 11 -6.70 13.35 2.90
C HIS A 11 -8.05 13.22 2.15
N ARG A 12 -8.01 13.02 0.83
CA ARG A 12 -9.18 12.86 -0.04
C ARG A 12 -9.47 11.41 -0.37
N ALA A 13 -8.81 10.44 0.29
CA ALA A 13 -9.01 9.01 0.03
C ALA A 13 -10.48 8.54 0.13
N ASN A 14 -11.37 9.34 0.71
CA ASN A 14 -12.81 9.05 0.88
C ASN A 14 -13.72 9.89 -0.04
N GLU A 15 -13.16 10.69 -0.96
CA GLU A 15 -13.93 11.61 -1.81
C GLU A 15 -14.88 10.88 -2.76
N GLN A 16 -14.43 9.76 -3.32
CA GLN A 16 -15.23 8.89 -4.19
C GLN A 16 -14.78 7.43 -4.10
N LEU A 17 -15.73 6.50 -4.29
CA LEU A 17 -15.55 5.07 -4.01
C LEU A 17 -14.40 4.42 -4.78
N GLY A 18 -14.12 4.85 -6.01
CA GLY A 18 -12.99 4.38 -6.80
C GLY A 18 -11.64 4.78 -6.19
N LEU A 19 -11.52 6.00 -5.66
CA LEU A 19 -10.31 6.45 -4.98
C LEU A 19 -10.12 5.68 -3.68
N THR A 20 -11.19 5.50 -2.89
CA THR A 20 -11.16 4.65 -1.67
C THR A 20 -10.75 3.22 -1.99
N SER A 21 -11.25 2.67 -3.11
CA SER A 21 -10.92 1.32 -3.56
C SER A 21 -9.44 1.20 -3.92
N LEU A 22 -8.87 2.18 -4.63
CA LEU A 22 -7.44 2.21 -4.98
C LEU A 22 -6.56 2.33 -3.73
N HIS A 23 -6.90 3.21 -2.78
CA HIS A 23 -6.18 3.30 -1.51
C HIS A 23 -6.21 1.97 -0.73
N THR A 24 -7.38 1.32 -0.68
CA THR A 24 -7.56 0.03 -0.01
C THR A 24 -6.74 -1.07 -0.70
N LEU A 25 -6.70 -1.09 -2.03
CA LEU A 25 -5.92 -2.05 -2.81
C LEU A 25 -4.43 -1.92 -2.50
N TRP A 26 -3.88 -0.71 -2.56
CA TRP A 26 -2.45 -0.48 -2.29
C TRP A 26 -2.07 -0.74 -0.83
N PHE A 27 -2.96 -0.46 0.12
CA PHE A 27 -2.76 -0.83 1.52
C PHE A 27 -2.68 -2.36 1.71
N ARG A 28 -3.59 -3.11 1.08
CA ARG A 28 -3.57 -4.58 1.14
C ARG A 28 -2.34 -5.17 0.47
N GLU A 29 -1.91 -4.60 -0.66
CA GLU A 29 -0.71 -5.02 -1.36
C GLU A 29 0.55 -4.77 -0.51
N HIS A 30 0.64 -3.64 0.19
CA HIS A 30 1.71 -3.39 1.15
C HIS A 30 1.77 -4.47 2.23
N ASN A 31 0.62 -4.82 2.83
CA ASN A 31 0.57 -5.87 3.86
C ASN A 31 0.90 -7.26 3.30
N ARG A 32 0.51 -7.57 2.06
CA ARG A 32 0.88 -8.83 1.39
C ARG A 32 2.39 -8.92 1.22
N VAL A 33 3.01 -7.87 0.66
CA VAL A 33 4.47 -7.81 0.47
C VAL A 33 5.19 -7.87 1.82
N ALA A 34 4.74 -7.12 2.83
CA ALA A 34 5.31 -7.16 4.18
C ALA A 34 5.26 -8.57 4.79
N THR A 35 4.13 -9.27 4.63
CA THR A 35 3.96 -10.65 5.10
C THR A 35 4.94 -11.60 4.42
N GLU A 36 5.11 -11.48 3.10
CA GLU A 36 6.05 -12.29 2.32
C GLU A 36 7.50 -11.99 2.69
N LEU A 37 7.85 -10.72 2.86
CA LEU A 37 9.18 -10.30 3.30
C LEU A 37 9.52 -10.84 4.69
N LEU A 38 8.55 -10.87 5.62
CA LEU A 38 8.75 -11.41 6.97
C LEU A 38 8.93 -12.93 6.93
N ALA A 39 8.15 -13.63 6.11
CA ALA A 39 8.29 -15.07 5.93
C ALA A 39 9.67 -15.44 5.35
N LEU A 40 10.18 -14.65 4.41
CA LEU A 40 11.51 -14.83 3.81
C LEU A 40 12.65 -14.39 4.75
N ASN A 41 12.42 -13.37 5.57
CA ASN A 41 13.42 -12.78 6.46
C ASN A 41 12.89 -12.71 7.91
N PRO A 42 12.78 -13.85 8.63
CA PRO A 42 12.23 -13.86 9.99
C PRO A 42 13.06 -13.07 11.02
N HIS A 43 14.27 -12.65 10.65
CA HIS A 43 15.20 -11.89 11.50
C HIS A 43 15.05 -10.37 11.34
N TRP A 44 14.25 -9.89 10.38
CA TRP A 44 13.99 -8.47 10.22
C TRP A 44 13.01 -7.96 11.27
N ASP A 45 13.23 -6.73 11.73
CA ASP A 45 12.30 -6.03 12.59
C ASP A 45 11.15 -5.37 11.80
N GLY A 46 10.17 -4.84 12.53
CA GLY A 46 9.00 -4.21 11.93
C GLY A 46 9.32 -3.01 11.04
N ASP A 47 10.30 -2.20 11.41
CA ASP A 47 10.71 -1.01 10.65
C ASP A 47 11.36 -1.41 9.33
N THR A 48 12.26 -2.40 9.35
CA THR A 48 12.87 -2.94 8.13
C THR A 48 11.82 -3.51 7.19
N ILE A 49 10.88 -4.31 7.72
CA ILE A 49 9.78 -4.89 6.94
C ILE A 49 8.92 -3.80 6.31
N TYR A 50 8.54 -2.78 7.09
CA TYR A 50 7.74 -1.66 6.61
C TYR A 50 8.44 -0.90 5.49
N HIS A 51 9.72 -0.56 5.68
CA HIS A 51 10.48 0.24 4.71
C HIS A 51 10.75 -0.53 3.42
N GLU A 52 11.08 -1.83 3.49
CA GLU A 52 11.27 -2.66 2.30
C GLU A 52 9.96 -2.91 1.56
N ALA A 53 8.85 -3.19 2.26
CA ALA A 53 7.53 -3.31 1.64
C ALA A 53 7.11 -1.99 0.95
N ARG A 54 7.36 -0.83 1.59
CA ARG A 54 7.10 0.50 1.00
C ARG A 54 7.91 0.72 -0.26
N LYS A 55 9.19 0.33 -0.27
CA LYS A 55 10.08 0.45 -1.44
C LYS A 55 9.58 -0.38 -2.62
N VAL A 56 9.21 -1.64 -2.38
CA VAL A 56 8.68 -2.55 -3.40
C VAL A 56 7.36 -2.03 -3.97
N VAL A 57 6.40 -1.64 -3.12
CA VAL A 57 5.11 -1.08 -3.58
C VAL A 57 5.30 0.21 -4.37
N GLY A 58 6.21 1.09 -3.94
CA GLY A 58 6.57 2.29 -4.69
C GLY A 58 7.09 1.98 -6.09
N ALA A 59 7.95 0.96 -6.22
CA ALA A 59 8.43 0.50 -7.52
C ALA A 59 7.31 -0.09 -8.39
N GLN A 60 6.38 -0.86 -7.81
CA GLN A 60 5.20 -1.38 -8.53
C GLN A 60 4.34 -0.24 -9.08
N MET A 61 4.00 0.74 -8.24
CA MET A 61 3.21 1.91 -8.65
C MET A 61 3.89 2.68 -9.79
N GLN A 62 5.20 2.91 -9.70
CA GLN A 62 5.97 3.57 -10.76
C GLN A 62 5.97 2.75 -12.05
N HIS A 63 6.20 1.44 -11.96
CA HIS A 63 6.19 0.57 -13.13
C HIS A 63 4.83 0.60 -13.85
N ILE A 64 3.72 0.44 -13.12
CA ILE A 64 2.38 0.54 -13.70
C ILE A 64 2.17 1.90 -14.36
N THR A 65 2.51 2.97 -13.67
CA THR A 65 2.32 4.34 -14.18
C THR A 65 3.10 4.59 -15.47
N TYR A 66 4.40 4.29 -15.49
CA TYR A 66 5.28 4.66 -16.61
C TYR A 66 5.37 3.62 -17.73
N ARG A 67 4.90 2.38 -17.52
CA ARG A 67 4.92 1.34 -18.55
C ARG A 67 3.55 0.99 -19.10
N HIS A 68 2.48 1.18 -18.33
CA HIS A 68 1.16 0.68 -18.70
C HIS A 68 0.09 1.77 -18.77
N TRP A 69 0.35 2.97 -18.21
CA TRP A 69 -0.63 4.06 -18.19
C TRP A 69 -0.22 5.27 -19.05
N LEU A 70 1.01 5.76 -18.89
CA LEU A 70 1.61 6.80 -19.73
C LEU A 70 2.12 6.21 -21.05
#